data_AF-A0A7C7TIP9-F1
#
_entry.id   AF-A0A7C7TIP9-F1
#
_cell.length_a   1.000
_cell.length_b   1.000
_cell.length_c   1.000
_cell.angle_alpha   90.00
_cell.angle_beta   90.00
_cell.angle_gamma   90.00
#
_symmetry.space_group_name_H-M   'P 1'
#
loop_
_entity.id
_entity.type
_entity.pdbx_description
1 polymer ?
#
loop_
_entity_poly.entity_id
_entity_poly.type
_entity_poly.pdbx_seq_one_letter_code
_entity_poly.pdbx_strand_id
1 'polypeptide(L)'
;MTNQTEQTEQTPAPTPEPEEEPKYQIDAKAFETSGRSFSFAIYSRLSQSGKAVIDDGKSVGGFGAPAEYMKVMSNICSNEPDFLLPGTPITEAVFKLLLANTNKAMTLDEIQSGLTTAWASVIYLKNLSDEILRRMLDQENDYFIKRAIIRRRRSRSS
;
A
#
# COMPACT_ATOMS: atom_id res chain seq x y z
N MET A 1 23.30 67.67 0.43
CA MET A 1 22.12 66.80 0.64
C MET A 1 22.40 65.49 -0.07
N THR A 2 22.91 64.51 0.67
CA THR A 2 23.27 63.17 0.17
C THR A 2 22.21 62.19 0.64
N ASN A 3 21.33 61.74 -0.26
CA ASN A 3 20.42 60.64 0.02
C ASN A 3 21.16 59.33 -0.22
N GLN A 4 21.41 58.59 0.86
CA GLN A 4 21.77 57.17 0.81
C GLN A 4 20.47 56.37 0.80
N THR A 5 20.28 55.54 -0.22
CA THR A 5 19.21 54.54 -0.25
C THR A 5 19.84 53.23 0.21
N GLU A 6 19.52 52.81 1.43
CA GLU A 6 19.85 51.48 1.95
C GLU A 6 19.09 50.43 1.13
N GLN A 7 19.83 49.61 0.38
CA GLN A 7 19.30 48.37 -0.19
C GLN A 7 19.35 47.30 0.91
N THR A 8 18.18 46.95 1.43
CA THR A 8 18.05 45.80 2.31
C THR A 8 18.09 44.53 1.47
N GLU A 9 19.18 43.78 1.59
CA GLU A 9 19.33 42.43 1.04
C GLU A 9 18.28 41.50 1.68
N GLN A 10 17.23 41.17 0.94
CA GLN A 10 16.29 40.12 1.36
C GLN A 10 16.93 38.77 1.07
N THR A 11 17.41 38.10 2.12
CA THR A 11 17.75 36.68 2.07
C THR A 11 16.49 35.89 1.69
N PRO A 12 16.48 35.10 0.61
CA PRO A 12 15.32 34.27 0.28
C PRO A 12 15.12 33.23 1.39
N ALA A 13 13.90 33.14 1.90
CA ALA A 13 13.52 32.12 2.86
C ALA A 13 13.83 30.71 2.29
N PRO A 14 14.30 29.76 3.11
CA PRO A 14 14.55 28.41 2.63
C PRO A 14 13.24 27.81 2.13
N THR A 15 13.24 27.39 0.86
CA THR A 15 12.15 26.59 0.27
C THR A 15 11.98 25.34 1.14
N PRO A 16 10.78 25.03 1.65
CA PRO A 16 10.59 23.80 2.41
C PRO A 16 10.95 22.62 1.49
N GLU A 17 11.86 21.75 1.96
CA GLU A 17 12.13 20.50 1.28
C GLU A 17 10.80 19.76 1.11
N PRO A 18 10.51 19.19 -0.08
CA PRO A 18 9.27 18.46 -0.28
C PRO A 18 9.19 17.34 0.75
N GLU A 19 8.19 17.40 1.63
CA GLU A 19 7.90 16.31 2.55
C GLU A 19 7.57 15.07 1.71
N GLU A 20 8.32 13.99 1.91
CA GLU A 20 8.07 12.74 1.20
C GLU A 20 6.63 12.28 1.50
N GLU A 21 5.85 12.04 0.44
CA GLU A 21 4.46 11.62 0.57
C GLU A 21 4.35 10.36 1.45
N PRO A 22 3.42 10.31 2.42
CA PRO A 22 3.24 9.15 3.27
C PRO A 22 2.98 7.89 2.44
N LYS A 23 3.75 6.83 2.73
CA LYS A 23 3.51 5.49 2.15
C LYS A 23 2.83 4.58 3.16
N TYR A 24 2.07 3.61 2.67
CA TYR A 24 1.32 2.66 3.46
C TYR A 24 1.74 1.23 3.13
N GLN A 25 1.80 0.40 4.15
CA GLN A 25 2.09 -1.03 4.03
C GLN A 25 1.30 -1.80 5.09
N ILE A 26 1.16 -3.10 4.90
CA ILE A 26 0.60 -4.00 5.89
C ILE A 26 1.66 -4.29 6.95
N ASP A 27 1.30 -4.15 8.22
CA ASP A 27 2.13 -4.60 9.34
C ASP A 27 1.92 -6.09 9.63
N ALA A 28 2.69 -6.93 8.93
CA ALA A 28 2.68 -8.37 9.14
C ALA A 28 2.97 -8.77 10.60
N LYS A 29 3.81 -8.00 11.31
CA LYS A 29 4.15 -8.29 12.71
C LYS A 29 2.96 -8.01 13.63
N ALA A 30 2.26 -6.90 13.41
CA ALA A 30 1.05 -6.57 14.17
C ALA A 30 -0.06 -7.60 13.94
N PHE A 31 -0.22 -8.08 12.70
CA PHE A 31 -1.12 -9.20 12.38
C PHE A 31 -0.85 -10.42 13.28
N GLU A 32 0.38 -10.93 13.27
CA GLU A 32 0.73 -12.11 14.06
C GLU A 32 0.59 -11.85 15.56
N THR A 33 0.99 -10.66 16.02
CA THR A 33 0.87 -10.27 17.44
C THR A 33 -0.59 -10.18 17.89
N SER A 34 -1.53 -9.93 16.98
CA SER A 34 -2.98 -9.94 17.27
C SER A 34 -3.57 -11.36 17.41
N GLY A 35 -2.77 -12.41 17.19
CA GLY A 35 -3.24 -13.80 17.16
C GLY A 35 -3.87 -14.22 15.83
N ARG A 36 -3.78 -13.39 14.80
CA ARG A 36 -4.27 -13.69 13.44
C ARG A 36 -3.10 -14.09 12.55
N SER A 37 -3.24 -15.21 11.84
CA SER A 37 -2.22 -15.65 10.87
C SER A 37 -2.24 -14.74 9.63
N PHE A 38 -1.12 -14.05 9.39
CA PHE A 38 -0.95 -13.22 8.20
C PHE A 38 -0.93 -14.07 6.93
N SER A 39 -0.22 -15.21 6.97
CA SER A 39 -0.24 -16.18 5.86
C SER A 39 -1.67 -16.57 5.48
N PHE A 40 -2.49 -16.96 6.47
CA PHE A 40 -3.87 -17.38 6.22
C PHE A 40 -4.72 -16.25 5.64
N ALA A 41 -4.55 -15.02 6.15
CA ALA A 41 -5.25 -13.86 5.63
C ALA A 41 -4.98 -13.63 4.14
N ILE A 42 -3.75 -13.89 3.66
CA ILE A 42 -3.41 -13.78 2.24
C ILE A 42 -4.00 -14.94 1.45
N TYR A 43 -3.75 -16.17 1.88
CA TYR A 43 -4.20 -17.39 1.20
C TYR A 43 -5.73 -17.41 1.01
N SER A 44 -6.49 -17.01 2.03
CA SER A 44 -7.95 -16.99 1.96
C SER A 44 -8.51 -16.08 0.86
N ARG A 45 -7.70 -15.13 0.37
CA ARG A 45 -8.04 -14.13 -0.65
C ARG A 45 -7.40 -14.40 -2.00
N LEU A 46 -6.64 -15.48 -2.15
CA LEU A 46 -6.20 -15.95 -3.46
C LEU A 46 -7.43 -16.38 -4.29
N SER A 47 -7.35 -16.16 -5.59
CA SER A 47 -8.30 -16.70 -6.55
C SER A 47 -8.26 -18.22 -6.59
N GLN A 48 -9.24 -18.83 -7.26
CA GLN A 48 -9.25 -20.28 -7.45
C GLN A 48 -8.00 -20.76 -8.20
N SER A 49 -7.60 -20.05 -9.25
CA SER A 49 -6.37 -20.34 -10.01
C SER A 49 -5.12 -20.16 -9.15
N GLY A 50 -5.09 -19.13 -8.31
CA GLY A 50 -4.00 -18.91 -7.36
C GLY A 50 -3.87 -20.03 -6.33
N LYS A 51 -4.99 -20.49 -5.76
CA LYS A 51 -5.00 -21.63 -4.83
C LYS A 51 -4.55 -22.91 -5.49
N ALA A 52 -4.99 -23.18 -6.73
CA ALA A 52 -4.54 -24.36 -7.48
C ALA A 52 -3.01 -24.42 -7.61
N VAL A 53 -2.33 -23.30 -7.89
CA VAL A 53 -0.87 -23.24 -7.97
C VAL A 53 -0.18 -23.53 -6.63
N ILE A 54 -0.79 -23.09 -5.53
CA ILE A 54 -0.27 -23.34 -4.18
C ILE A 54 -0.50 -24.79 -3.76
N ASP A 55 -1.71 -25.30 -3.97
CA ASP A 55 -2.17 -26.59 -3.47
C ASP A 55 -1.57 -27.76 -4.30
N ASP A 56 -1.31 -27.55 -5.60
CA ASP A 56 -0.52 -28.47 -6.43
C ASP A 56 0.97 -28.47 -6.04
N GLY A 57 1.44 -27.40 -5.40
CA GLY A 57 2.75 -27.31 -4.80
C GLY A 57 2.80 -28.18 -3.55
N LYS A 58 3.53 -29.30 -3.60
CA LYS A 58 3.76 -30.22 -2.47
C LYS A 58 4.39 -29.50 -1.28
N SER A 59 3.59 -28.79 -0.51
CA SER A 59 4.00 -28.12 0.73
C SER A 59 4.08 -29.19 1.80
N VAL A 60 5.25 -29.81 1.94
CA VAL A 60 5.47 -30.86 2.95
C VAL A 60 5.44 -30.21 4.33
N GLY A 61 4.34 -30.42 5.07
CA GLY A 61 4.29 -30.13 6.51
C GLY A 61 3.58 -28.85 6.97
N GLY A 62 2.81 -28.15 6.13
CA GLY A 62 1.92 -27.09 6.64
C GLY A 62 1.61 -25.95 5.68
N PHE A 63 1.13 -24.85 6.27
CA PHE A 63 0.79 -23.59 5.62
C PHE A 63 2.07 -22.84 5.20
N GLY A 64 2.14 -22.40 3.95
CA GLY A 64 3.31 -21.77 3.33
C GLY A 64 3.61 -20.35 3.81
N ALA A 65 4.70 -19.78 3.29
CA ALA A 65 5.17 -18.47 3.70
C ALA A 65 4.32 -17.35 3.06
N PRO A 66 4.07 -16.21 3.76
CA PRO A 66 3.31 -15.08 3.20
C PRO A 66 3.84 -14.60 1.85
N ALA A 67 5.16 -14.62 1.67
CA ALA A 67 5.83 -14.17 0.46
C ALA A 67 5.47 -15.02 -0.77
N GLU A 68 5.25 -16.32 -0.60
CA GLU A 68 4.85 -17.22 -1.69
C GLU A 68 3.44 -16.87 -2.15
N TYR A 69 2.52 -16.66 -1.20
CA TYR A 69 1.15 -16.25 -1.50
C TYR A 69 1.07 -14.87 -2.13
N MET A 70 1.87 -13.89 -1.67
CA MET A 70 1.95 -12.58 -2.33
C MET A 70 2.48 -12.68 -3.76
N LYS A 71 3.44 -13.57 -4.02
CA LYS A 71 3.94 -13.80 -5.37
C LYS A 71 2.87 -14.39 -6.29
N VAL A 72 2.06 -15.32 -5.78
CA VAL A 72 0.91 -15.86 -6.52
C VAL A 72 -0.15 -14.77 -6.74
N MET A 73 -0.47 -13.99 -5.71
CA MET A 73 -1.38 -12.84 -5.81
C MET A 73 -0.93 -11.86 -6.90
N SER A 74 0.36 -11.53 -6.92
CA SER A 74 0.98 -10.59 -7.86
C SER A 74 0.99 -11.08 -9.30
N ASN A 75 1.18 -12.38 -9.54
CA ASN A 75 1.42 -12.92 -10.88
C ASN A 75 0.18 -13.56 -11.50
N ILE A 76 -0.77 -13.99 -10.68
CA ILE A 76 -1.95 -14.75 -11.12
C ILE A 76 -3.20 -13.96 -10.77
N CYS A 77 -3.49 -13.82 -9.48
CA CYS A 77 -4.77 -13.28 -9.03
C CYS A 77 -5.00 -11.85 -9.52
N SER A 78 -3.97 -10.99 -9.54
CA SER A 78 -4.05 -9.59 -9.98
C SER A 78 -4.44 -9.41 -11.45
N ASN A 79 -4.22 -10.43 -12.28
CA ASN A 79 -4.54 -10.42 -13.71
C ASN A 79 -5.94 -10.93 -14.01
N GLU A 80 -6.66 -11.42 -13.00
CA GLU A 80 -8.02 -11.94 -13.17
C GLU A 80 -9.04 -10.80 -13.13
N PRO A 81 -10.10 -10.85 -13.97
CA PRO A 81 -11.07 -9.77 -14.09
C PRO A 81 -11.89 -9.54 -12.80
N ASP A 82 -11.95 -10.53 -11.92
CA ASP A 82 -12.63 -10.47 -10.62
C ASP A 82 -11.66 -10.18 -9.45
N PHE A 83 -10.40 -9.83 -9.73
CA PHE A 83 -9.41 -9.52 -8.70
C PHE A 83 -9.90 -8.45 -7.73
N LEU A 84 -10.51 -7.37 -8.22
CA LEU A 84 -11.08 -6.31 -7.40
C LEU A 84 -12.50 -6.04 -7.87
N LEU A 85 -13.44 -6.89 -7.44
CA LEU A 85 -14.85 -6.67 -7.73
C LEU A 85 -15.34 -5.32 -7.15
N PRO A 86 -16.26 -4.62 -7.83
CA PRO A 86 -16.77 -3.32 -7.35
C PRO A 86 -17.36 -3.37 -5.93
N GLY A 87 -17.96 -4.50 -5.53
CA GLY A 87 -18.49 -4.70 -4.18
C GLY A 87 -17.44 -4.82 -3.07
N THR A 88 -16.15 -4.95 -3.41
CA THR A 88 -15.06 -5.14 -2.43
C THR A 88 -14.94 -3.90 -1.53
N PRO A 89 -14.99 -4.02 -0.19
CA PRO A 89 -14.76 -2.90 0.73
C PRO A 89 -13.44 -2.17 0.42
N ILE A 90 -13.38 -0.84 0.59
CA ILE A 90 -12.18 -0.06 0.20
C ILE A 90 -10.93 -0.58 0.93
N THR A 91 -10.98 -0.77 2.24
CA THR A 91 -9.86 -1.28 3.02
C THR A 91 -9.40 -2.67 2.57
N GLU A 92 -10.33 -3.55 2.18
CA GLU A 92 -9.99 -4.86 1.61
C GLU A 92 -9.38 -4.74 0.21
N ALA A 93 -9.87 -3.82 -0.61
CA ALA A 93 -9.30 -3.56 -1.92
C ALA A 93 -7.86 -3.02 -1.81
N VAL A 94 -7.61 -2.09 -0.88
CA VAL A 94 -6.25 -1.61 -0.56
C VAL A 94 -5.37 -2.75 -0.04
N PHE A 95 -5.90 -3.61 0.84
CA PHE A 95 -5.17 -4.79 1.32
C PHE A 95 -4.74 -5.70 0.17
N LYS A 96 -5.67 -6.05 -0.74
CA LYS A 96 -5.36 -6.89 -1.91
C LYS A 96 -4.36 -6.22 -2.85
N LEU A 97 -4.48 -4.90 -3.07
CA LEU A 97 -3.55 -4.13 -3.89
C LEU A 97 -2.13 -4.15 -3.32
N LEU A 98 -1.98 -3.91 -2.01
CA LEU A 98 -0.69 -3.99 -1.30
C LEU A 98 -0.10 -5.41 -1.42
N LEU A 99 -0.91 -6.45 -1.25
CA LEU A 99 -0.46 -7.84 -1.40
C LEU A 99 -0.02 -8.17 -2.83
N ALA A 100 -0.76 -7.71 -3.85
CA ALA A 100 -0.37 -7.85 -5.24
C ALA A 100 0.92 -7.06 -5.56
N ASN A 101 1.22 -6.00 -4.82
CA ASN A 101 2.50 -5.30 -4.86
C ASN A 101 3.53 -5.88 -3.87
N THR A 102 3.39 -7.14 -3.44
CA THR A 102 4.31 -7.84 -2.53
C THR A 102 4.54 -7.13 -1.19
N ASN A 103 3.53 -6.41 -0.71
CA ASN A 103 3.55 -5.54 0.46
C ASN A 103 4.65 -4.46 0.43
N LYS A 104 5.07 -4.02 -0.77
CA LYS A 104 5.87 -2.81 -0.90
C LYS A 104 5.01 -1.61 -0.55
N ALA A 105 5.59 -0.67 0.19
CA ALA A 105 4.86 0.50 0.64
C ALA A 105 4.44 1.37 -0.55
N MET A 106 3.16 1.75 -0.59
CA MET A 106 2.55 2.54 -1.65
C MET A 106 2.09 3.91 -1.15
N THR A 107 2.20 4.95 -1.98
CA THR A 107 1.62 6.27 -1.70
C THR A 107 0.09 6.28 -1.83
N LEU A 108 -0.59 7.36 -1.45
CA LEU A 108 -2.04 7.47 -1.66
C LEU A 108 -2.37 7.53 -3.15
N ASP A 109 -1.58 8.29 -3.92
CA ASP A 109 -1.70 8.38 -5.38
C ASP A 109 -1.60 6.99 -6.04
N GLU A 110 -0.61 6.18 -5.64
CA GLU A 110 -0.43 4.83 -6.17
C GLU A 110 -1.61 3.92 -5.83
N ILE A 111 -2.15 4.04 -4.61
CA ILE A 111 -3.32 3.27 -4.17
C ILE A 111 -4.57 3.71 -4.93
N GLN A 112 -4.84 5.01 -5.02
CA GLN A 112 -6.00 5.55 -5.73
C GLN A 112 -5.95 5.18 -7.21
N SER A 113 -4.78 5.30 -7.85
CA SER A 113 -4.57 4.94 -9.24
C SER A 113 -4.89 3.45 -9.47
N GLY A 114 -4.33 2.56 -8.64
CA GLY A 114 -4.56 1.13 -8.73
C GLY A 114 -6.04 0.74 -8.57
N LEU A 115 -6.75 1.35 -7.61
CA LEU A 115 -8.19 1.11 -7.41
C LEU A 115 -9.03 1.65 -8.58
N THR A 116 -8.69 2.84 -9.09
CA THR A 116 -9.39 3.46 -10.22
C THR A 116 -9.22 2.63 -11.49
N THR A 117 -8.01 2.16 -11.77
CA THR A 117 -7.74 1.27 -12.91
C THR A 117 -8.53 -0.04 -12.79
N ALA A 118 -8.54 -0.65 -11.60
CA ALA A 118 -9.25 -1.91 -11.38
C ALA A 118 -10.77 -1.79 -11.55
N TRP A 119 -11.34 -0.61 -11.29
CA TRP A 119 -12.79 -0.35 -11.42
C TRP A 119 -13.18 0.46 -12.65
N ALA A 120 -12.25 0.72 -13.57
CA ALA A 120 -12.47 1.60 -14.72
C ALA A 120 -13.63 1.18 -15.63
N SER A 121 -13.95 -0.12 -15.68
CA SER A 121 -15.03 -0.68 -16.50
C SER A 121 -16.41 -0.59 -15.85
N VAL A 122 -16.50 -0.14 -14.59
CA VAL A 122 -17.74 -0.12 -13.82
C VAL A 122 -18.07 1.33 -13.49
N ILE A 123 -19.33 1.72 -13.71
CA ILE A 123 -19.86 3.02 -13.28
C ILE A 123 -19.97 3.00 -11.76
N TYR A 124 -18.84 3.22 -11.07
CA TYR A 124 -18.73 3.00 -9.65
C TYR A 124 -18.45 4.29 -8.90
N LEU A 125 -19.36 4.64 -7.97
CA LEU A 125 -19.37 5.90 -7.24
C LEU A 125 -18.77 5.74 -5.84
N LYS A 126 -17.56 5.19 -5.73
CA LYS A 126 -16.81 5.27 -4.47
C LYS A 126 -16.00 6.56 -4.43
N ASN A 127 -16.10 7.27 -3.31
CA ASN A 127 -15.20 8.37 -3.05
C ASN A 127 -13.81 7.83 -2.70
N LEU A 128 -12.88 7.97 -3.63
CA LEU A 128 -11.47 7.57 -3.50
C LEU A 128 -10.54 8.77 -3.30
N SER A 129 -11.06 9.90 -2.79
CA SER A 129 -10.21 11.04 -2.49
C SER A 129 -9.13 10.68 -1.46
N ASP A 130 -7.97 11.35 -1.57
CA ASP A 130 -6.87 11.20 -0.62
C ASP A 130 -7.31 11.39 0.82
N GLU A 131 -8.20 12.35 1.09
CA GLU A 131 -8.73 12.59 2.43
C GLU A 131 -9.42 11.34 3.01
N ILE A 132 -10.27 10.68 2.21
CA ILE A 132 -11.00 9.49 2.63
C ILE A 132 -10.05 8.32 2.80
N LEU A 133 -9.18 8.06 1.82
CA LEU A 133 -8.19 6.99 1.90
C LEU A 133 -7.28 7.18 3.10
N ARG A 134 -6.72 8.38 3.28
CA ARG A 134 -5.89 8.73 4.43
C ARG A 134 -6.61 8.51 5.74
N ARG A 135 -7.85 8.99 5.88
CA ARG A 135 -8.64 8.78 7.10
C ARG A 135 -8.83 7.30 7.41
N MET A 136 -9.11 6.47 6.39
CA MET A 136 -9.32 5.04 6.56
C MET A 136 -8.03 4.28 6.90
N LEU A 137 -6.88 4.71 6.36
CA LEU A 137 -5.60 4.03 6.53
C LEU A 137 -4.78 4.54 7.73
N ASP A 138 -5.04 5.75 8.21
CA ASP A 138 -4.42 6.30 9.42
C ASP A 138 -5.12 5.80 10.70
N GLN A 139 -6.36 5.31 10.59
CA GLN A 139 -7.08 4.69 11.69
C GLN A 139 -6.75 3.20 11.81
N GLU A 140 -6.96 2.65 13.01
CA GLU A 140 -6.94 1.20 13.21
C GLU A 140 -7.94 0.54 12.25
N ASN A 141 -7.47 -0.45 11.52
CA ASN A 141 -8.24 -1.19 10.54
C ASN A 141 -7.93 -2.68 10.66
N ASP A 142 -8.91 -3.52 10.30
CA ASP A 142 -8.82 -4.98 10.42
C ASP A 142 -7.73 -5.63 9.54
N TYR A 143 -7.06 -4.83 8.72
CA TYR A 143 -5.98 -5.26 7.83
C TYR A 143 -4.60 -4.77 8.29
N PHE A 144 -4.50 -4.15 9.47
CA PHE A 144 -3.23 -3.64 10.03
C PHE A 144 -2.41 -2.83 9.02
N ILE A 145 -3.10 -2.13 8.10
CA ILE A 145 -2.46 -1.22 7.16
C ILE A 145 -2.08 0.02 7.94
N LYS A 146 -0.84 0.46 7.78
CA LYS A 146 -0.31 1.62 8.48
C LYS A 146 0.71 2.35 7.62
N ARG A 147 1.08 3.55 8.06
CA ARG A 147 2.20 4.27 7.47
C ARG A 147 3.51 3.48 7.58
N ALA A 148 4.24 3.41 6.48
CA ALA A 148 5.56 2.80 6.40
C ALA A 148 6.59 3.72 7.04
N ILE A 149 7.44 3.16 7.90
CA ILE A 149 8.57 3.88 8.48
C ILE A 149 9.74 3.81 7.50
N ILE A 150 9.86 4.80 6.62
CA ILE A 150 10.97 4.91 5.68
C ILE A 150 12.16 5.51 6.43
N ARG A 151 13.09 4.66 6.89
CA ARG A 151 14.34 5.15 7.48
C ARG A 151 15.24 5.65 6.36
N ARG A 152 15.46 6.97 6.27
CA ARG A 152 16.50 7.55 5.41
C ARG A 152 17.84 6.92 5.77
N ARG A 153 18.45 6.19 4.83
CA ARG A 153 19.87 5.81 4.95
C ARG A 153 20.66 7.10 4.91
N ARG A 154 21.21 7.55 6.05
CA ARG A 154 22.25 8.58 6.04
C ARG A 154 23.38 8.04 5.19
N SER A 155 23.65 8.67 4.04
CA SER A 155 24.88 8.39 3.30
C SER A 155 26.03 8.72 4.23
N ARG A 156 26.89 7.73 4.49
CA ARG A 156 28.19 8.01 5.08
C ARG A 156 28.99 8.68 3.97
N SER A 157 29.10 10.01 4.02
CA SER A 157 30.18 10.70 3.32
C SER A 157 31.49 10.14 3.87
N SER A 158 32.24 9.43 3.02
CA SER A 158 33.62 9.05 3.29
C SER A 158 34.54 10.20 2.92
#